data_AF-A0A8J2SMY4-F1
#
_entry.id   AF-A0A8J2SMY4-F1
#
_cell.length_a   1.000
_cell.length_b   1.000
_cell.length_c   1.000
_cell.angle_alpha   90.00
_cell.angle_beta   90.00
_cell.angle_gamma   90.00
#
_symmetry.space_group_name_H-M   'P 1'
#
loop_
_entity.id
_entity.type
_entity.pdbx_description
1 polymer ?
#
loop_
_entity_poly.entity_id
_entity_poly.type
_entity_poly.pdbx_seq_one_letter_code
_entity_poly.pdbx_strand_id
1 'polypeptide(L)'
;RAPSQSGADVDLGAEFARQGVATDARWRFTQANSSYDLCATYPPLLIVPAALSDARLKEGSRWRSKRRVPVLTWYDRASGAALIRASQPKSGITGAHVDDAALLHVRAAAARSRGAVAARLDDPTAFDDEEGFANSSPYKSTTAPILRICDCRSIVAAKANQLAGRGHETTSKLGGSRAATLEFLDLENFHVIRNAKKRLSEASTLEDYYRALHESRWPVYVQALISAAKVVADHLDRGDPCFVHCSDGWDRTPQVCALAQIIVDPYFRTIKGFAVLIEKDFCAFGHPFAMRSGSKGEGEAGPVFDQFLECVQSLRRGAPASFEFTESLLALLKEHVYSRFFGNFLRDSDAERCGDDAVSVWRVVESDPGRFSSPVYDSSASRRLPVLSKPSADVELELLRARIRALEK
;
A
#
# COMPACT_ATOMS: atom_id res chain seq x y z
N ARG A 1 14.59 0.68 -31.63
CA ARG A 1 14.33 2.11 -31.28
C ARG A 1 13.15 2.11 -30.33
N ALA A 2 13.39 2.44 -29.06
CA ALA A 2 12.34 2.51 -28.06
C ALA A 2 11.41 3.70 -28.35
N PRO A 3 10.07 3.57 -28.17
CA PRO A 3 9.16 4.69 -28.31
C PRO A 3 9.42 5.72 -27.20
N SER A 4 9.23 6.99 -27.56
CA SER A 4 9.62 8.19 -26.84
C SER A 4 9.04 8.30 -25.43
N GLN A 5 9.93 8.54 -24.46
CA GLN A 5 9.64 8.77 -23.04
C GLN A 5 9.28 10.24 -22.78
N SER A 6 8.06 10.51 -22.33
CA SER A 6 7.59 11.83 -21.91
C SER A 6 7.29 11.90 -20.41
N GLY A 7 8.29 12.34 -19.63
CA GLY A 7 8.08 13.45 -18.71
C GLY A 7 7.90 13.19 -17.22
N ALA A 8 7.87 11.93 -16.80
CA ALA A 8 8.34 11.53 -15.47
C ALA A 8 8.61 10.03 -15.51
N ASP A 9 9.74 9.65 -16.11
CA ASP A 9 10.22 8.27 -16.06
C ASP A 9 10.65 7.95 -14.63
N VAL A 10 9.68 7.60 -13.78
CA VAL A 10 9.99 6.88 -12.56
C VAL A 10 10.43 5.48 -12.98
N ASP A 11 11.74 5.30 -13.08
CA ASP A 11 12.34 4.00 -13.31
C ASP A 11 12.15 3.13 -12.05
N LEU A 12 11.13 2.26 -12.10
CA LEU A 12 10.84 1.30 -11.04
C LEU A 12 12.03 0.37 -10.79
N GLY A 13 12.79 0.01 -11.82
CA GLY A 13 14.01 -0.79 -11.69
C GLY A 13 15.06 -0.08 -10.86
N ALA A 14 15.28 1.22 -11.11
CA ALA A 14 16.16 2.06 -10.31
C ALA A 14 15.68 2.20 -8.86
N GLU A 15 14.37 2.33 -8.64
CA GLU A 15 13.81 2.40 -7.28
C GLU A 15 14.04 1.09 -6.49
N PHE A 16 13.78 -0.07 -7.09
CA PHE A 16 14.07 -1.35 -6.42
C PHE A 16 15.58 -1.62 -6.28
N ALA A 17 16.40 -1.10 -7.18
CA ALA A 17 17.86 -1.12 -7.03
C ALA A 17 18.33 -0.27 -5.84
N ARG A 18 17.74 0.93 -5.62
CA ARG A 18 17.98 1.77 -4.42
C ARG A 18 17.71 1.00 -3.13
N GLN A 19 16.64 0.20 -3.12
CA GLN A 19 16.28 -0.66 -1.98
C GLN A 19 17.16 -1.92 -1.84
N GLY A 20 18.10 -2.13 -2.76
CA GLY A 20 19.08 -3.21 -2.72
C GLY A 20 18.62 -4.54 -3.30
N VAL A 21 17.43 -4.59 -3.93
CA VAL A 21 16.83 -5.82 -4.51
C VAL A 21 17.78 -6.48 -5.51
N ALA A 22 18.39 -5.70 -6.41
CA ALA A 22 19.28 -6.21 -7.46
C ALA A 22 20.54 -6.92 -6.92
N THR A 23 20.91 -6.69 -5.66
CA THR A 23 22.12 -7.25 -5.01
C THR A 23 21.81 -8.25 -3.91
N ASP A 24 20.54 -8.60 -3.71
CA ASP A 24 20.09 -9.53 -2.70
C ASP A 24 19.47 -10.77 -3.33
N ALA A 25 20.15 -11.91 -3.18
CA ALA A 25 19.72 -13.19 -3.76
C ALA A 25 18.38 -13.72 -3.22
N ARG A 26 17.76 -13.06 -2.24
CA ARG A 26 16.45 -13.43 -1.69
C ARG A 26 15.29 -12.96 -2.55
N TRP A 27 15.51 -11.98 -3.42
CA TRP A 27 14.50 -11.39 -4.30
C TRP A 27 14.94 -11.46 -5.76
N ARG A 28 13.98 -11.50 -6.67
CA ARG A 28 14.25 -11.43 -8.11
C ARG A 28 13.21 -10.58 -8.82
N PHE A 29 13.64 -9.94 -9.90
CA PHE A 29 12.74 -9.42 -10.92
C PHE A 29 12.17 -10.59 -11.72
N THR A 30 10.86 -10.59 -11.95
CA THR A 30 10.19 -11.54 -12.84
C THR A 30 9.66 -10.84 -14.08
N GLN A 31 9.75 -11.54 -15.22
CA GLN A 31 9.16 -11.12 -16.49
C GLN A 31 7.76 -11.73 -16.71
N ALA A 32 7.21 -12.43 -15.71
CA ALA A 32 5.94 -13.14 -15.81
C ALA A 32 4.74 -12.24 -16.16
N ASN A 33 4.85 -10.92 -15.91
CA ASN A 33 3.81 -9.95 -16.27
C ASN A 33 4.23 -8.96 -17.36
N SER A 34 5.33 -9.20 -18.08
CA SER A 34 5.85 -8.28 -19.13
C SER A 34 4.83 -7.91 -20.21
N SER A 35 3.91 -8.82 -20.52
CA SER A 35 2.78 -8.64 -21.45
C SER A 35 1.44 -8.36 -20.77
N TYR A 36 1.42 -8.14 -19.44
CA TYR A 36 0.22 -7.98 -18.62
C TYR A 36 -0.71 -9.22 -18.53
N ASP A 37 -0.29 -10.38 -19.03
CA ASP A 37 -1.09 -11.61 -19.04
C ASP A 37 -1.32 -12.23 -17.65
N LEU A 38 -0.35 -12.09 -16.75
CA LEU A 38 -0.46 -12.58 -15.38
C LEU A 38 -1.49 -11.74 -14.62
N CYS A 39 -1.36 -10.42 -14.67
CA CYS A 39 -2.27 -9.45 -14.07
C CYS A 39 -2.31 -8.16 -14.87
N ALA A 40 -3.46 -7.91 -15.52
CA ALA A 40 -3.71 -6.74 -16.37
C ALA A 40 -3.66 -5.38 -15.64
N THR A 41 -3.62 -5.38 -14.30
CA THR A 41 -3.68 -4.15 -13.48
C THR A 41 -2.42 -3.95 -12.62
N TYR A 42 -1.39 -4.76 -12.86
CA TYR A 42 -0.06 -4.63 -12.27
C TYR A 42 0.94 -4.14 -13.31
N PRO A 43 2.09 -3.59 -12.88
CA PRO A 43 3.13 -3.20 -13.81
C PRO A 43 3.77 -4.44 -14.45
N PRO A 44 4.49 -4.26 -15.59
CA PRO A 44 5.15 -5.36 -16.27
C PRO A 44 6.30 -5.94 -15.45
N LEU A 45 7.02 -5.08 -14.73
CA LEU A 45 8.10 -5.46 -13.84
C LEU A 45 7.55 -5.76 -12.44
N LEU A 46 7.69 -7.01 -12.01
CA LEU A 46 7.30 -7.46 -10.67
C LEU A 46 8.49 -8.03 -9.91
N ILE A 47 8.45 -7.92 -8.59
CA ILE A 47 9.48 -8.46 -7.70
C ILE A 47 8.85 -9.48 -6.76
N VAL A 48 9.45 -10.67 -6.75
CA VAL A 48 8.99 -11.84 -6.00
C VAL A 48 10.19 -12.50 -5.29
N PRO A 49 9.96 -13.35 -4.28
CA PRO A 49 11.02 -14.16 -3.71
C PRO A 49 11.78 -14.92 -4.79
N ALA A 50 13.11 -14.94 -4.72
CA ALA A 50 13.94 -15.59 -5.74
C ALA A 50 13.62 -17.09 -5.89
N ALA A 51 13.23 -17.72 -4.78
CA ALA A 51 12.85 -19.12 -4.69
C ALA A 51 11.45 -19.45 -5.21
N LEU A 52 10.59 -18.45 -5.47
CA LEU A 52 9.26 -18.70 -6.03
C LEU A 52 9.40 -18.75 -7.54
N SER A 53 9.11 -19.87 -8.20
CA SER A 53 9.16 -19.97 -9.66
C SER A 53 8.02 -19.20 -10.37
N ASP A 54 8.22 -18.81 -11.64
CA ASP A 54 7.18 -18.14 -12.44
C ASP A 54 5.97 -19.06 -12.72
N ALA A 55 6.20 -20.38 -12.78
CA ALA A 55 5.14 -21.38 -12.94
C ALA A 55 4.21 -21.40 -11.72
N ARG A 56 4.78 -21.46 -10.51
CA ARG A 56 4.02 -21.38 -9.25
C ARG A 56 3.35 -20.02 -9.08
N LEU A 57 4.03 -18.93 -9.44
CA LEU A 57 3.41 -17.59 -9.44
C LEU A 57 2.18 -17.53 -10.36
N LYS A 58 2.25 -18.10 -11.57
CA LYS A 58 1.12 -18.20 -12.50
C LYS A 58 -0.02 -19.06 -11.95
N GLU A 59 0.29 -20.17 -11.31
CA GLU A 59 -0.70 -21.03 -10.64
C GLU A 59 -1.40 -20.27 -9.50
N GLY A 60 -0.62 -19.70 -8.58
CA GLY A 60 -1.11 -18.93 -7.43
C GLY A 60 -1.96 -17.72 -7.81
N SER A 61 -1.70 -17.12 -8.96
CA SER A 61 -2.50 -16.00 -9.48
C SER A 61 -4.00 -16.30 -9.58
N ARG A 62 -4.38 -17.56 -9.83
CA ARG A 62 -5.78 -17.98 -9.95
C ARG A 62 -6.53 -17.82 -8.63
N TRP A 63 -5.82 -17.94 -7.52
CA TRP A 63 -6.34 -17.86 -6.15
C TRP A 63 -6.37 -16.43 -5.60
N ARG A 64 -5.95 -15.43 -6.37
CA ARG A 64 -6.03 -14.01 -5.98
C ARG A 64 -7.08 -13.28 -6.78
N SER A 65 -7.85 -12.40 -6.12
CA SER A 65 -8.85 -11.57 -6.79
C SER A 65 -8.18 -10.75 -7.91
N LYS A 66 -8.76 -10.77 -9.12
CA LYS A 66 -8.19 -10.07 -10.30
C LYS A 66 -6.73 -10.44 -10.62
N ARG A 67 -6.26 -11.61 -10.14
CA ARG A 67 -4.88 -12.11 -10.28
C ARG A 67 -3.81 -11.18 -9.71
N ARG A 68 -4.17 -10.29 -8.79
CA ARG A 68 -3.22 -9.38 -8.12
C ARG A 68 -2.48 -10.15 -7.03
N VAL A 69 -1.40 -10.81 -7.45
CA VAL A 69 -0.55 -11.72 -6.67
C VAL A 69 0.30 -11.00 -5.62
N PRO A 70 0.76 -11.67 -4.55
CA PRO A 70 1.73 -11.11 -3.61
C PRO A 70 3.03 -10.69 -4.30
N VAL A 71 3.32 -9.40 -4.28
CA VAL A 71 4.55 -8.79 -4.85
C VAL A 71 5.13 -7.76 -3.92
N LEU A 72 6.45 -7.60 -3.96
CA LEU A 72 7.20 -6.62 -3.18
C LEU A 72 6.86 -5.19 -3.64
N THR A 73 6.62 -4.29 -2.68
CA THR A 73 6.54 -2.84 -2.93
C THR A 73 7.60 -2.05 -2.16
N TRP A 74 8.11 -2.57 -1.04
CA TRP A 74 9.24 -1.97 -0.32
C TRP A 74 10.13 -3.00 0.37
N TYR A 75 11.42 -2.70 0.48
CA TYR A 75 12.42 -3.57 1.07
C TYR A 75 13.52 -2.79 1.78
N ASP A 76 13.87 -3.22 2.99
CA ASP A 76 15.07 -2.79 3.68
C ASP A 76 16.06 -3.95 3.76
N ARG A 77 17.05 -3.94 2.86
CA ARG A 77 18.09 -4.97 2.78
C ARG A 77 18.80 -5.23 4.11
N ALA A 78 19.01 -4.19 4.91
CA ALA A 78 19.75 -4.27 6.17
C ALA A 78 19.01 -5.10 7.22
N SER A 79 17.72 -4.82 7.46
CA SER A 79 16.91 -5.59 8.42
C SER A 79 16.32 -6.88 7.83
N GLY A 80 16.16 -6.94 6.51
CA GLY A 80 15.37 -7.96 5.82
C GLY A 80 13.87 -7.68 5.80
N ALA A 81 13.41 -6.56 6.36
CA ALA A 81 12.00 -6.17 6.34
C ALA A 81 11.52 -6.00 4.89
N ALA A 82 10.35 -6.57 4.60
CA ALA A 82 9.77 -6.55 3.27
C ALA A 82 8.28 -6.23 3.36
N LEU A 83 7.82 -5.27 2.57
CA LEU A 83 6.42 -4.93 2.43
C LEU A 83 5.90 -5.49 1.12
N ILE A 84 4.93 -6.38 1.23
CA ILE A 84 4.28 -7.11 0.14
C ILE A 84 2.85 -6.63 0.03
N ARG A 85 2.36 -6.51 -1.21
CA ARG A 85 0.96 -6.16 -1.48
C ARG A 85 0.28 -7.18 -2.38
N ALA A 86 -1.03 -7.34 -2.23
CA ALA A 86 -1.88 -8.14 -3.10
C ALA A 86 -3.36 -7.74 -3.00
N SER A 87 -4.20 -8.50 -3.69
CA SER A 87 -5.64 -8.61 -3.42
C SER A 87 -5.96 -9.77 -2.46
N GLN A 88 -7.20 -9.85 -2.00
CA GLN A 88 -7.66 -10.96 -1.15
C GLN A 88 -7.55 -12.34 -1.84
N PRO A 89 -7.41 -13.42 -1.04
CA PRO A 89 -7.48 -14.77 -1.57
C PRO A 89 -8.92 -15.17 -1.95
N LYS A 90 -9.04 -16.16 -2.83
CA LYS A 90 -10.30 -16.83 -3.21
C LYS A 90 -10.56 -18.06 -2.33
N SER A 91 -10.45 -17.88 -1.02
CA SER A 91 -10.55 -18.96 -0.03
C SER A 91 -11.93 -19.61 0.04
N GLY A 92 -12.99 -18.84 -0.21
CA GLY A 92 -14.37 -19.26 -0.01
C GLY A 92 -14.67 -19.69 1.42
N ILE A 93 -15.83 -20.32 1.61
CA ILE A 93 -16.32 -20.75 2.92
C ILE A 93 -15.52 -21.95 3.45
N THR A 94 -15.09 -22.85 2.57
CA THR A 94 -14.35 -24.06 2.94
C THR A 94 -12.88 -23.78 3.24
N GLY A 95 -12.34 -22.64 2.78
CA GLY A 95 -10.92 -22.31 2.91
C GLY A 95 -9.99 -23.26 2.16
N ALA A 96 -10.51 -24.23 1.39
CA ALA A 96 -9.76 -25.40 0.92
C ALA A 96 -8.72 -25.09 -0.16
N HIS A 97 -8.87 -23.98 -0.88
CA HIS A 97 -8.03 -23.69 -2.06
C HIS A 97 -7.43 -22.28 -2.00
N VAL A 98 -6.44 -22.09 -1.15
CA VAL A 98 -5.58 -20.90 -1.20
C VAL A 98 -4.16 -21.38 -1.45
N ASP A 99 -3.57 -20.96 -2.57
CA ASP A 99 -2.12 -21.09 -2.74
C ASP A 99 -1.43 -20.06 -1.86
N ASP A 100 -1.06 -20.52 -0.68
CA ASP A 100 -0.32 -19.77 0.34
C ASP A 100 1.21 -19.91 0.17
N ALA A 101 1.68 -20.64 -0.85
CA ALA A 101 3.11 -20.87 -1.07
C ALA A 101 3.86 -19.55 -1.24
N ALA A 102 3.31 -18.60 -2.00
CA ALA A 102 3.92 -17.28 -2.20
C ALA A 102 4.20 -16.55 -0.87
N LEU A 103 3.29 -16.66 0.11
CA LEU A 103 3.46 -16.03 1.42
C LEU A 103 4.51 -16.73 2.28
N LEU A 104 4.60 -18.05 2.17
CA LEU A 104 5.68 -18.83 2.80
C LEU A 104 7.05 -18.51 2.20
N HIS A 105 7.13 -18.32 0.89
CA HIS A 105 8.34 -17.84 0.21
C HIS A 105 8.73 -16.43 0.64
N VAL A 106 7.75 -15.53 0.82
CA VAL A 106 7.99 -14.18 1.36
C VAL A 106 8.61 -14.27 2.74
N ARG A 107 8.03 -15.08 3.64
CA ARG A 107 8.58 -15.27 4.99
C ARG A 107 10.01 -15.81 4.94
N ALA A 108 10.26 -16.79 4.07
CA ALA A 108 11.61 -17.35 3.88
C ALA A 108 12.60 -16.31 3.33
N ALA A 109 12.18 -15.45 2.40
CA ALA A 109 13.00 -14.36 1.86
C ALA A 109 13.32 -13.27 2.88
N ALA A 110 12.47 -13.07 3.89
CA ALA A 110 12.76 -12.14 4.99
C ALA A 110 13.74 -12.72 6.03
N ALA A 111 13.88 -14.04 6.12
CA ALA A 111 14.80 -14.67 7.06
C ALA A 111 16.27 -14.32 6.73
N ARG A 112 17.03 -13.89 7.75
CA ARG A 112 18.42 -13.42 7.60
C ARG A 112 19.43 -14.55 7.35
N SER A 113 19.07 -15.80 7.63
CA SER A 113 19.92 -16.98 7.45
C SER A 113 19.69 -17.63 6.07
N ARG A 114 20.70 -17.52 5.20
CA ARG A 114 20.79 -18.22 3.91
C ARG A 114 20.80 -19.74 4.13
N GLY A 115 20.10 -20.50 3.28
CA GLY A 115 20.73 -21.71 2.75
C GLY A 115 19.89 -22.98 2.49
N ALA A 116 18.79 -23.27 3.19
CA ALA A 116 18.20 -24.63 3.10
C ALA A 116 16.68 -24.72 2.86
N VAL A 117 15.93 -23.62 3.04
CA VAL A 117 14.46 -23.63 3.10
C VAL A 117 13.80 -23.52 1.72
N ALA A 118 14.40 -22.70 0.86
CA ALA A 118 13.83 -22.28 -0.41
C ALA A 118 13.59 -23.43 -1.40
N ALA A 119 14.46 -24.45 -1.41
CA ALA A 119 14.46 -25.50 -2.43
C ALA A 119 13.32 -26.53 -2.27
N ARG A 120 12.69 -26.65 -1.08
CA ARG A 120 11.58 -27.59 -0.82
C ARG A 120 10.19 -27.04 -1.15
N LEU A 121 10.07 -25.75 -1.47
CA LEU A 121 8.78 -25.07 -1.63
C LEU A 121 8.19 -25.12 -3.04
N ASP A 122 9.02 -25.37 -4.05
CA ASP A 122 8.58 -25.54 -5.43
C ASP A 122 8.01 -26.97 -5.69
N ASP A 123 8.08 -27.88 -4.72
CA ASP A 123 7.47 -29.21 -4.81
C ASP A 123 5.95 -29.15 -4.54
N PRO A 124 5.09 -29.43 -5.54
CA PRO A 124 3.64 -29.39 -5.37
C PRO A 124 3.12 -30.46 -4.39
N THR A 125 3.88 -31.53 -4.14
CA THR A 125 3.53 -32.59 -3.17
C THR A 125 3.91 -32.26 -1.72
N ALA A 126 4.70 -31.20 -1.51
CA ALA A 126 5.09 -30.75 -0.16
C ALA A 126 3.89 -30.25 0.67
N PHE A 127 2.73 -30.01 0.04
CA PHE A 127 1.50 -29.55 0.68
C PHE A 127 0.48 -30.67 0.94
N ASP A 128 0.72 -31.89 0.45
CA ASP A 128 -0.20 -33.03 0.59
C ASP A 128 -0.06 -33.77 1.93
N ASP A 129 1.03 -33.53 2.66
CA ASP A 129 1.31 -34.14 3.98
C ASP A 129 1.33 -33.06 5.07
N GLU A 130 0.16 -32.69 5.61
CA GLU A 130 0.01 -31.62 6.62
C GLU A 130 0.88 -31.87 7.88
N GLU A 131 1.03 -33.12 8.31
CA GLU A 131 1.85 -33.47 9.48
C GLU A 131 3.35 -33.54 9.14
N GLY A 132 3.71 -34.07 7.97
CA GLY A 132 5.09 -34.13 7.47
C GLY A 132 5.67 -32.74 7.15
N PHE A 133 4.88 -31.85 6.56
CA PHE A 133 5.25 -30.46 6.27
C PHE A 133 5.39 -29.66 7.55
N ALA A 134 4.48 -29.81 8.53
CA ALA A 134 4.62 -29.14 9.83
C ALA A 134 5.87 -29.61 10.60
N ASN A 135 6.27 -30.88 10.47
CA ASN A 135 7.36 -31.48 11.24
C ASN A 135 8.77 -31.36 10.62
N SER A 136 8.89 -31.35 9.29
CA SER A 136 10.18 -31.23 8.56
C SER A 136 10.58 -29.78 8.25
N SER A 137 9.81 -28.85 8.78
CA SER A 137 9.70 -27.51 8.24
C SER A 137 10.72 -26.54 8.85
N PRO A 138 11.47 -25.82 8.01
CA PRO A 138 12.19 -24.62 8.45
C PRO A 138 11.27 -23.50 8.99
N TYR A 139 9.94 -23.63 8.86
CA TYR A 139 8.95 -22.74 9.46
C TYR A 139 8.84 -22.88 10.99
N LYS A 140 9.34 -23.98 11.59
CA LYS A 140 9.46 -24.14 13.06
C LYS A 140 10.62 -23.35 13.68
N SER A 141 11.50 -22.74 12.86
CA SER A 141 12.59 -21.94 13.40
C SER A 141 12.03 -20.77 14.22
N THR A 142 12.34 -20.74 15.51
CA THR A 142 12.01 -19.64 16.43
C THR A 142 12.82 -18.37 16.15
N THR A 143 13.79 -18.43 15.22
CA THR A 143 14.63 -17.30 14.82
C THR A 143 14.20 -16.65 13.49
N ALA A 144 13.26 -17.26 12.75
CA ALA A 144 12.74 -16.68 11.52
C ALA A 144 11.66 -15.62 11.83
N PRO A 145 11.59 -14.51 11.07
CA PRO A 145 10.64 -13.45 11.33
C PRO A 145 9.19 -13.93 11.17
N ILE A 146 8.27 -13.24 11.85
CA ILE A 146 6.84 -13.55 11.79
C ILE A 146 6.23 -12.83 10.59
N LEU A 147 5.54 -13.56 9.72
CA LEU A 147 4.78 -12.95 8.62
C LEU A 147 3.57 -12.20 9.17
N ARG A 148 3.50 -10.90 8.93
CA ARG A 148 2.41 -10.03 9.38
C ARG A 148 1.41 -9.83 8.26
N ILE A 149 0.30 -10.54 8.30
CA ILE A 149 -0.80 -10.37 7.35
C ILE A 149 -1.71 -9.26 7.87
N CYS A 150 -1.79 -8.18 7.12
CA CYS A 150 -2.58 -7.01 7.46
C CYS A 150 -3.71 -6.86 6.42
N ASP A 151 -4.90 -7.37 6.75
CA ASP A 151 -6.09 -7.15 5.94
C ASP A 151 -6.64 -5.77 6.27
N CYS A 152 -6.68 -4.87 5.28
CA CYS A 152 -7.15 -3.51 5.49
C CYS A 152 -8.62 -3.43 5.93
N ARG A 153 -9.40 -4.49 5.79
CA ARG A 153 -10.84 -4.52 6.07
C ARG A 153 -11.11 -4.77 7.56
N SER A 154 -12.37 -4.60 7.94
CA SER A 154 -12.87 -5.23 9.15
C SER A 154 -13.09 -6.73 8.96
N ILE A 155 -13.03 -7.47 10.07
CA ILE A 155 -13.33 -8.92 10.07
C ILE A 155 -14.72 -9.22 9.50
N VAL A 156 -15.70 -8.34 9.74
CA VAL A 156 -17.07 -8.49 9.21
C VAL A 156 -17.07 -8.38 7.69
N ALA A 157 -16.40 -7.37 7.14
CA ALA A 157 -16.29 -7.20 5.69
C ALA A 157 -15.49 -8.33 5.04
N ALA A 158 -14.44 -8.83 5.70
CA ALA A 158 -13.66 -9.97 5.22
C ALA A 158 -14.48 -11.26 5.19
N LYS A 159 -15.23 -11.56 6.25
CA LYS A 159 -16.18 -12.69 6.31
C LYS A 159 -17.31 -12.58 5.30
N ALA A 160 -17.85 -11.37 5.07
CA ALA A 160 -18.85 -11.16 4.02
C ALA A 160 -18.28 -11.46 2.62
N ASN A 161 -17.03 -11.08 2.34
CA ASN A 161 -16.34 -11.47 1.11
C ASN A 161 -16.08 -12.98 1.04
N GLN A 162 -15.86 -13.63 2.17
CA GLN A 162 -15.68 -15.07 2.24
C GLN A 162 -16.92 -15.85 1.78
N LEU A 163 -18.11 -15.38 2.15
CA LEU A 163 -19.38 -15.91 1.64
C LEU A 163 -19.51 -15.77 0.12
N ALA A 164 -18.90 -14.74 -0.47
CA ALA A 164 -18.86 -14.51 -1.91
C ALA A 164 -17.71 -15.25 -2.63
N GLY A 165 -17.15 -16.31 -2.03
CA GLY A 165 -16.08 -17.11 -2.62
C GLY A 165 -14.68 -16.49 -2.51
N ARG A 166 -14.52 -15.43 -1.72
CA ARG A 166 -13.23 -14.76 -1.47
C ARG A 166 -12.81 -15.00 -0.02
N GLY A 167 -12.26 -14.02 0.68
CA GLY A 167 -12.01 -14.13 2.12
C GLY A 167 -10.65 -13.60 2.52
N HIS A 168 -9.96 -14.32 3.41
CA HIS A 168 -8.68 -13.94 4.00
C HIS A 168 -7.84 -15.21 4.26
N GLU A 169 -6.55 -15.03 4.51
CA GLU A 169 -5.61 -16.10 4.81
C GLU A 169 -5.96 -16.81 6.14
N THR A 170 -5.52 -18.05 6.29
CA THR A 170 -5.66 -18.81 7.53
C THR A 170 -4.28 -19.12 8.09
N THR A 171 -3.97 -18.61 9.29
CA THR A 171 -2.62 -18.74 9.87
C THR A 171 -2.20 -20.17 10.14
N SER A 172 -3.13 -21.11 10.41
CA SER A 172 -2.80 -22.54 10.59
C SER A 172 -2.14 -23.13 9.34
N LYS A 173 -2.59 -22.72 8.14
CA LYS A 173 -2.01 -23.14 6.85
C LYS A 173 -0.64 -22.51 6.56
N LEU A 174 -0.29 -21.47 7.32
CA LEU A 174 0.95 -20.72 7.21
C LEU A 174 1.94 -21.05 8.35
N GLY A 175 1.79 -22.21 9.00
CA GLY A 175 2.66 -22.63 10.11
C GLY A 175 2.23 -22.15 11.49
N GLY A 176 1.00 -21.64 11.63
CA GLY A 176 0.40 -21.20 12.88
C GLY A 176 0.91 -19.85 13.39
N SER A 177 0.50 -19.49 14.61
CA SER A 177 0.75 -18.17 15.23
C SER A 177 2.23 -17.83 15.43
N ARG A 178 3.12 -18.82 15.43
CA ARG A 178 4.58 -18.63 15.50
C ARG A 178 5.20 -18.25 14.15
N ALA A 179 4.50 -18.50 13.06
CA ALA A 179 4.98 -18.27 11.70
C ALA A 179 4.27 -17.09 11.03
N ALA A 180 2.96 -16.93 11.27
CA ALA A 180 2.17 -15.86 10.70
C ALA A 180 1.10 -15.34 11.69
N THR A 181 0.81 -14.04 11.62
CA THR A 181 -0.32 -13.40 12.29
C THR A 181 -1.24 -12.75 11.27
N LEU A 182 -2.55 -12.75 11.54
CA LEU A 182 -3.55 -12.04 10.76
C LEU A 182 -4.17 -10.93 11.61
N GLU A 183 -4.07 -9.70 11.15
CA GLU A 183 -4.63 -8.51 11.78
C GLU A 183 -5.56 -7.78 10.80
N PHE A 184 -6.74 -7.40 11.28
CA PHE A 184 -7.70 -6.59 10.55
C PHE A 184 -7.51 -5.12 10.93
N LEU A 185 -7.28 -4.25 9.95
CA LEU A 185 -7.00 -2.83 10.17
C LEU A 185 -8.27 -1.96 10.25
N ASP A 186 -9.45 -2.57 10.09
CA ASP A 186 -10.76 -1.93 10.25
C ASP A 186 -10.96 -0.65 9.42
N LEU A 187 -10.40 -0.59 8.21
CA LEU A 187 -10.62 0.53 7.29
C LEU A 187 -11.89 0.34 6.48
N GLU A 188 -12.69 1.40 6.44
CA GLU A 188 -13.94 1.44 5.70
C GLU A 188 -13.74 1.32 4.18
N ASN A 189 -14.79 0.88 3.49
CA ASN A 189 -14.78 0.80 2.03
C ASN A 189 -14.93 2.20 1.38
N PHE A 190 -14.63 2.31 0.08
CA PHE A 190 -14.64 3.59 -0.62
C PHE A 190 -16.02 4.26 -0.66
N HIS A 191 -17.14 3.51 -0.56
CA HIS A 191 -18.48 4.11 -0.53
C HIS A 191 -18.71 4.92 0.76
N VAL A 192 -18.23 4.42 1.90
CA VAL A 192 -18.29 5.15 3.18
C VAL A 192 -17.42 6.41 3.10
N ILE A 193 -16.21 6.29 2.56
CA ILE A 193 -15.28 7.40 2.37
C ILE A 193 -15.86 8.45 1.40
N ARG A 194 -16.51 8.03 0.31
CA ARG A 194 -17.26 8.91 -0.60
C ARG A 194 -18.36 9.66 0.12
N ASN A 195 -19.20 8.97 0.88
CA ASN A 195 -20.33 9.60 1.57
C ASN A 195 -19.85 10.62 2.62
N ALA A 196 -18.77 10.30 3.34
CA ALA A 196 -18.13 11.23 4.27
C ALA A 196 -17.66 12.51 3.56
N LYS A 197 -16.96 12.36 2.43
CA LYS A 197 -16.48 13.53 1.66
C LYS A 197 -17.61 14.33 1.04
N LYS A 198 -18.64 13.66 0.51
CA LYS A 198 -19.83 14.31 -0.06
C LYS A 198 -20.50 15.21 0.97
N ARG A 199 -20.66 14.71 2.20
CA ARG A 199 -21.22 15.51 3.31
C ARG A 199 -20.40 16.76 3.60
N LEU A 200 -19.06 16.68 3.54
CA LEU A 200 -18.20 17.87 3.68
C LEU A 200 -18.37 18.88 2.55
N SER A 201 -18.54 18.42 1.31
CA SER A 201 -18.67 19.30 0.14
C SER A 201 -20.03 20.00 0.04
N GLU A 202 -21.05 19.51 0.74
CA GLU A 202 -22.40 20.10 0.75
C GLU A 202 -22.53 21.27 1.75
N ALA A 203 -21.52 21.49 2.60
CA ALA A 203 -21.51 22.61 3.53
C ALA A 203 -21.36 23.95 2.79
N SER A 204 -22.32 24.86 3.00
CA SER A 204 -22.37 26.19 2.36
C SER A 204 -21.96 27.33 3.29
N THR A 205 -22.00 27.12 4.60
CA THR A 205 -21.58 28.07 5.63
C THR A 205 -20.49 27.48 6.52
N LEU A 206 -19.81 28.32 7.31
CA LEU A 206 -18.80 27.87 8.27
C LEU A 206 -19.40 27.00 9.38
N GLU A 207 -20.60 27.34 9.87
CA GLU A 207 -21.31 26.54 10.89
C GLU A 207 -21.71 25.17 10.34
N ASP A 208 -22.24 25.14 9.12
CA ASP A 208 -22.57 23.88 8.44
C ASP A 208 -21.32 23.04 8.18
N TYR A 209 -20.18 23.68 7.88
CA TYR A 209 -18.92 22.98 7.72
C TYR A 209 -18.49 22.28 9.02
N TYR A 210 -18.56 22.95 10.17
CA TYR A 210 -18.21 22.31 11.45
C TYR A 210 -19.16 21.16 11.80
N ARG A 211 -20.47 21.32 11.55
CA ARG A 211 -21.45 20.23 11.71
C ARG A 211 -21.14 19.07 10.78
N ALA A 212 -20.94 19.33 9.50
CA ALA A 212 -20.58 18.34 8.49
C ALA A 212 -19.25 17.64 8.81
N LEU A 213 -18.28 18.36 9.38
CA LEU A 213 -17.01 17.80 9.82
C LEU A 213 -17.19 16.75 10.91
N HIS A 214 -18.03 17.04 11.90
CA HIS A 214 -18.37 16.09 12.96
C HIS A 214 -19.14 14.89 12.40
N GLU A 215 -20.21 15.13 11.65
CA GLU A 215 -21.14 14.11 11.18
C GLU A 215 -20.58 13.23 10.05
N SER A 216 -19.68 13.76 9.22
CA SER A 216 -19.02 12.99 8.16
C SER A 216 -18.05 11.95 8.71
N ARG A 217 -17.54 12.17 9.94
CA ARG A 217 -16.44 11.41 10.55
C ARG A 217 -15.16 11.38 9.68
N TRP A 218 -15.01 12.30 8.73
CA TRP A 218 -13.84 12.34 7.84
C TRP A 218 -12.50 12.35 8.60
N PRO A 219 -12.30 13.16 9.66
CA PRO A 219 -11.07 13.11 10.44
C PRO A 219 -10.80 11.74 11.07
N VAL A 220 -11.85 11.03 11.50
CA VAL A 220 -11.74 9.68 12.07
C VAL A 220 -11.19 8.70 11.03
N TYR A 221 -11.66 8.79 9.77
CA TYR A 221 -11.18 7.93 8.69
C TYR A 221 -9.75 8.26 8.24
N VAL A 222 -9.35 9.54 8.27
CA VAL A 222 -7.96 9.96 8.04
C VAL A 222 -7.06 9.38 9.14
N GLN A 223 -7.44 9.56 10.41
CA GLN A 223 -6.66 9.06 11.53
C GLN A 223 -6.60 7.52 11.56
N ALA A 224 -7.69 6.83 11.23
CA ALA A 224 -7.71 5.37 11.14
C ALA A 224 -6.71 4.86 10.09
N LEU A 225 -6.65 5.52 8.93
CA LEU A 225 -5.70 5.16 7.87
C LEU A 225 -4.24 5.41 8.29
N ILE A 226 -3.94 6.53 8.97
CA ILE A 226 -2.61 6.79 9.54
C ILE A 226 -2.25 5.73 10.59
N SER A 227 -3.18 5.40 11.49
CA SER A 227 -3.00 4.36 12.50
C SER A 227 -2.70 2.99 11.89
N ALA A 228 -3.44 2.61 10.84
CA ALA A 228 -3.21 1.36 10.12
C ALA A 228 -1.83 1.32 9.45
N ALA A 229 -1.41 2.41 8.81
CA ALA A 229 -0.07 2.53 8.24
C ALA A 229 1.04 2.46 9.30
N LYS A 230 0.80 3.07 10.48
CA LYS A 230 1.72 2.99 11.61
C LYS A 230 1.88 1.55 12.11
N VAL A 231 0.81 0.76 12.21
CA VAL A 231 0.91 -0.66 12.60
C VAL A 231 1.84 -1.42 11.66
N VAL A 232 1.67 -1.23 10.34
CA VAL A 232 2.54 -1.84 9.33
C VAL A 232 3.99 -1.35 9.48
N ALA A 233 4.20 -0.04 9.66
CA ALA A 233 5.53 0.53 9.88
C ALA A 233 6.21 -0.05 11.14
N ASP A 234 5.50 -0.16 12.26
CA ASP A 234 6.00 -0.73 13.50
C ASP A 234 6.45 -2.20 13.33
N HIS A 235 5.81 -2.96 12.44
CA HIS A 235 6.26 -4.31 12.08
C HIS A 235 7.51 -4.31 11.21
N LEU A 236 7.57 -3.43 10.20
CA LEU A 236 8.75 -3.28 9.35
C LEU A 236 9.99 -2.87 10.16
N ASP A 237 9.85 -1.98 11.15
CA ASP A 237 10.95 -1.58 12.04
C ASP A 237 11.53 -2.76 12.84
N ARG A 238 10.73 -3.78 13.12
CA ARG A 238 11.17 -5.02 13.80
C ARG A 238 11.88 -5.99 12.86
N GLY A 239 11.90 -5.72 11.56
CA GLY A 239 12.42 -6.64 10.54
C GLY A 239 11.41 -7.70 10.08
N ASP A 240 10.14 -7.58 10.47
CA ASP A 240 9.11 -8.53 10.07
C ASP A 240 8.67 -8.27 8.61
N PRO A 241 8.41 -9.31 7.79
CA PRO A 241 7.74 -9.13 6.51
C PRO A 241 6.25 -8.84 6.73
N CYS A 242 5.74 -7.79 6.08
CA CYS A 242 4.34 -7.39 6.11
C CYS A 242 3.68 -7.70 4.78
N PHE A 243 2.56 -8.41 4.81
CA PHE A 243 1.71 -8.68 3.66
C PHE A 243 0.40 -7.92 3.81
N VAL A 244 0.22 -6.87 3.01
CA VAL A 244 -0.94 -5.96 3.08
C VAL A 244 -1.88 -6.23 1.90
N HIS A 245 -3.15 -6.46 2.19
CA HIS A 245 -4.17 -6.57 1.15
C HIS A 245 -5.50 -5.99 1.62
N CYS A 246 -6.44 -5.82 0.70
CA CYS A 246 -7.84 -5.54 1.01
C CYS A 246 -8.69 -6.45 0.12
N SER A 247 -9.89 -6.00 -0.30
CA SER A 247 -10.68 -6.78 -1.27
C SER A 247 -9.97 -6.93 -2.62
N ASP A 248 -9.73 -5.82 -3.33
CA ASP A 248 -9.12 -5.84 -4.66
C ASP A 248 -7.65 -5.42 -4.67
N GLY A 249 -7.12 -4.92 -3.55
CA GLY A 249 -5.71 -4.55 -3.46
C GLY A 249 -5.32 -3.26 -4.19
N TRP A 250 -6.28 -2.39 -4.53
CA TRP A 250 -6.04 -1.16 -5.29
C TRP A 250 -6.62 0.14 -4.67
N ASP A 251 -7.35 0.07 -3.54
CA ASP A 251 -7.85 1.26 -2.84
C ASP A 251 -7.14 1.44 -1.49
N ARG A 252 -7.55 0.70 -0.45
CA ARG A 252 -6.92 0.76 0.89
C ARG A 252 -5.47 0.30 0.92
N THR A 253 -5.14 -0.70 0.11
CA THR A 253 -3.80 -1.30 0.07
C THR A 253 -2.72 -0.31 -0.35
N PRO A 254 -2.83 0.43 -1.48
CA PRO A 254 -1.85 1.45 -1.82
C PRO A 254 -1.79 2.58 -0.78
N GLN A 255 -2.92 2.99 -0.19
CA GLN A 255 -2.92 4.00 0.88
C GLN A 255 -2.06 3.56 2.08
N VAL A 256 -2.31 2.35 2.61
CA VAL A 256 -1.56 1.79 3.74
C VAL A 256 -0.10 1.56 3.38
N CYS A 257 0.18 0.97 2.21
CA CYS A 257 1.55 0.68 1.79
C CYS A 257 2.38 1.96 1.59
N ALA A 258 1.80 2.98 0.95
CA ALA A 258 2.49 4.23 0.68
C ALA A 258 2.75 5.02 1.98
N LEU A 259 1.76 5.09 2.88
CA LEU A 259 1.93 5.75 4.18
C LEU A 259 2.95 5.03 5.06
N ALA A 260 2.93 3.69 5.11
CA ALA A 260 3.93 2.93 5.85
C ALA A 260 5.35 3.23 5.35
N GLN A 261 5.52 3.28 4.02
CA GLN A 261 6.78 3.67 3.37
C GLN A 261 7.24 5.09 3.72
N ILE A 262 6.34 6.08 3.72
CA ILE A 262 6.64 7.46 4.17
C ILE A 262 7.13 7.48 5.62
N ILE A 263 6.59 6.62 6.48
CA ILE A 263 6.97 6.55 7.90
C ILE A 263 8.37 5.96 8.07
N VAL A 264 8.73 4.91 7.34
CA VAL A 264 9.98 4.14 7.57
C VAL A 264 11.15 4.54 6.67
N ASP A 265 10.91 5.22 5.55
CA ASP A 265 11.93 5.56 4.56
C ASP A 265 11.94 7.08 4.26
N PRO A 266 13.00 7.82 4.66
CA PRO A 266 13.13 9.25 4.42
C PRO A 266 13.12 9.62 2.94
N TYR A 267 13.51 8.71 2.05
CA TYR A 267 13.50 8.97 0.62
C TYR A 267 12.13 9.43 0.14
N PHE A 268 11.04 8.77 0.57
CA PHE A 268 9.68 9.12 0.15
C PHE A 268 9.12 10.42 0.75
N ARG A 269 9.90 11.10 1.60
CA ARG A 269 9.60 12.44 2.13
C ARG A 269 10.29 13.55 1.34
N THR A 270 11.10 13.20 0.34
CA THR A 270 11.64 14.12 -0.68
C THR A 270 10.61 14.35 -1.79
N ILE A 271 10.70 15.45 -2.54
CA ILE A 271 9.86 15.72 -3.73
C ILE A 271 10.01 14.58 -4.73
N LYS A 272 11.25 14.21 -5.06
CA LYS A 272 11.56 13.12 -5.99
C LYS A 272 11.02 11.78 -5.49
N GLY A 273 11.29 11.44 -4.23
CA GLY A 273 10.83 10.16 -3.68
C GLY A 273 9.31 10.11 -3.56
N PHE A 274 8.63 11.20 -3.23
CA PHE A 274 7.17 11.23 -3.20
C PHE A 274 6.55 11.04 -4.59
N ALA A 275 7.17 11.61 -5.63
CA ALA A 275 6.81 11.32 -7.02
C ALA A 275 6.97 9.82 -7.34
N VAL A 276 8.13 9.24 -7.00
CA VAL A 276 8.39 7.80 -7.16
C VAL A 276 7.36 6.95 -6.42
N LEU A 277 6.98 7.33 -5.20
CA LEU A 277 6.01 6.61 -4.39
C LEU A 277 4.64 6.60 -5.05
N ILE A 278 4.17 7.75 -5.56
CA ILE A 278 2.87 7.85 -6.23
C ILE A 278 2.87 7.06 -7.54
N GLU A 279 3.89 7.23 -8.37
CA GLU A 279 4.01 6.48 -9.62
C GLU A 279 4.09 4.97 -9.36
N LYS A 280 4.81 4.54 -8.32
CA LYS A 280 4.91 3.13 -7.95
C LYS A 280 3.60 2.59 -7.35
N ASP A 281 3.21 3.09 -6.18
CA ASP A 281 2.16 2.45 -5.39
C ASP A 281 0.75 2.75 -5.88
N PHE A 282 0.52 3.87 -6.57
CA PHE A 282 -0.78 4.21 -7.13
C PHE A 282 -0.84 3.98 -8.64
N CYS A 283 0.04 4.59 -9.44
CA CYS A 283 -0.07 4.50 -10.90
C CYS A 283 0.28 3.09 -11.41
N ALA A 284 1.51 2.63 -11.21
CA ALA A 284 2.02 1.37 -11.73
C ALA A 284 1.23 0.17 -11.17
N PHE A 285 0.97 0.15 -9.86
CA PHE A 285 0.15 -0.89 -9.24
C PHE A 285 -1.36 -0.75 -9.46
N GLY A 286 -1.81 0.17 -10.32
CA GLY A 286 -3.18 0.18 -10.85
C GLY A 286 -4.25 0.57 -9.83
N HIS A 287 -4.03 1.64 -9.07
CA HIS A 287 -5.13 2.38 -8.48
C HIS A 287 -6.00 2.93 -9.63
N PRO A 288 -7.32 2.65 -9.65
CA PRO A 288 -8.15 2.97 -10.81
C PRO A 288 -8.54 4.46 -10.80
N PHE A 289 -7.60 5.35 -11.15
CA PHE A 289 -7.79 6.80 -11.09
C PHE A 289 -8.94 7.31 -11.97
N ALA A 290 -9.14 6.76 -13.17
CA ALA A 290 -10.22 7.20 -14.07
C ALA A 290 -11.60 6.82 -13.48
N MET A 291 -11.69 5.64 -12.88
CA MET A 291 -12.89 5.19 -12.16
C MET A 291 -13.14 6.05 -10.91
N ARG A 292 -12.13 6.26 -10.08
CA ARG A 292 -12.26 6.93 -8.78
C ARG A 292 -12.42 8.45 -8.89
N SER A 293 -11.86 9.08 -9.93
CA SER A 293 -12.09 10.50 -10.25
C SER A 293 -13.47 10.77 -10.84
N GLY A 294 -14.25 9.73 -11.17
CA GLY A 294 -15.56 9.86 -11.82
C GLY A 294 -15.51 10.00 -13.34
N SER A 295 -14.33 9.89 -13.95
CA SER A 295 -14.16 9.96 -15.42
C SER A 295 -14.89 8.84 -16.16
N LYS A 296 -15.14 7.70 -15.50
CA LYS A 296 -15.94 6.57 -16.02
C LYS A 296 -17.36 6.50 -15.44
N GLY A 297 -17.84 7.56 -14.78
CA GLY A 297 -19.17 7.66 -14.17
C GLY A 297 -19.15 7.74 -12.63
N GLU A 298 -20.23 8.27 -12.04
CA GLU A 298 -20.29 8.62 -10.61
C GLU A 298 -20.44 7.41 -9.67
N GLY A 299 -20.97 6.29 -10.16
CA GLY A 299 -21.29 5.11 -9.33
C GLY A 299 -20.09 4.54 -8.59
N GLU A 300 -18.91 4.60 -9.21
CA GLU A 300 -17.64 4.09 -8.69
C GLU A 300 -16.63 5.20 -8.33
N ALA A 301 -17.04 6.47 -8.43
CA ALA A 301 -16.21 7.61 -8.01
C ALA A 301 -15.97 7.56 -6.49
N GLY A 302 -14.81 8.01 -6.02
CA GLY A 302 -14.49 8.01 -4.60
C GLY A 302 -13.16 8.68 -4.28
N PRO A 303 -13.06 9.45 -3.17
CA PRO A 303 -11.91 10.30 -2.85
C PRO A 303 -10.79 9.50 -2.14
N VAL A 304 -10.41 8.35 -2.70
CA VAL A 304 -9.40 7.44 -2.12
C VAL A 304 -8.03 8.11 -2.11
N PHE A 305 -7.63 8.71 -3.23
CA PHE A 305 -6.35 9.42 -3.31
C PHE A 305 -6.35 10.71 -2.50
N ASP A 306 -7.46 11.46 -2.47
CA ASP A 306 -7.63 12.61 -1.56
C ASP A 306 -7.39 12.22 -0.10
N GLN A 307 -8.01 11.12 0.36
CA GLN A 307 -7.82 10.65 1.74
C GLN A 307 -6.34 10.36 2.03
N PHE A 308 -5.61 9.79 1.07
CA PHE A 308 -4.16 9.59 1.18
C PHE A 308 -3.42 10.91 1.31
N LEU A 309 -3.69 11.91 0.44
CA LEU A 309 -3.04 13.22 0.51
C LEU A 309 -3.33 13.95 1.83
N GLU A 310 -4.55 13.85 2.37
CA GLU A 310 -4.90 14.40 3.69
C GLU A 310 -4.13 13.70 4.84
N CYS A 311 -3.84 12.40 4.70
CA CYS A 311 -2.97 11.69 5.64
C CYS A 311 -1.53 12.19 5.57
N VAL A 312 -0.99 12.39 4.36
CA VAL A 312 0.36 12.95 4.16
C VAL A 312 0.44 14.37 4.73
N GLN A 313 -0.57 15.20 4.51
CA GLN A 313 -0.64 16.55 5.08
C GLN A 313 -0.67 16.51 6.62
N SER A 314 -1.41 15.57 7.22
CA SER A 314 -1.45 15.37 8.68
C SER A 314 -0.07 14.97 9.24
N LEU A 315 0.61 14.01 8.58
CA LEU A 315 1.97 13.59 8.95
C LEU A 315 2.97 14.74 8.81
N ARG A 316 2.90 15.51 7.72
CA ARG A 316 3.73 16.69 7.49
C ARG A 316 3.53 17.76 8.56
N ARG A 317 2.28 18.06 8.94
CA ARG A 317 1.99 19.01 10.03
C ARG A 317 2.58 18.54 11.37
N GLY A 318 2.58 17.23 11.63
CA GLY A 318 3.17 16.64 12.83
C GLY A 318 4.71 16.67 12.85
N ALA A 319 5.36 16.71 11.69
CA ALA A 319 6.82 16.74 11.57
C ALA A 319 7.29 17.58 10.36
N PRO A 320 7.16 18.92 10.39
CA PRO A 320 7.41 19.76 9.21
C PRO A 320 8.83 19.65 8.63
N ALA A 321 9.84 19.53 9.50
CA ALA A 321 11.23 19.41 9.08
C ALA A 321 11.57 18.07 8.41
N SER A 322 10.67 17.07 8.50
CA SER A 322 10.87 15.76 7.90
C SER A 322 10.49 15.67 6.44
N PHE A 323 9.83 16.68 5.86
CA PHE A 323 9.32 16.67 4.48
C PHE A 323 9.94 17.79 3.66
N GLU A 324 10.49 17.44 2.49
CA GLU A 324 11.06 18.39 1.55
C GLU A 324 9.99 19.24 0.89
N PHE A 325 8.75 18.75 0.83
CA PHE A 325 7.67 19.44 0.13
C PHE A 325 6.66 20.12 1.06
N THR A 326 5.97 21.12 0.51
CA THR A 326 4.90 21.86 1.17
C THR A 326 3.51 21.33 0.80
N GLU A 327 2.48 21.92 1.40
CA GLU A 327 1.09 21.66 1.03
C GLU A 327 0.77 22.05 -0.41
N SER A 328 1.57 22.92 -1.04
CA SER A 328 1.39 23.31 -2.44
C SER A 328 1.56 22.12 -3.38
N LEU A 329 2.46 21.17 -3.08
CA LEU A 329 2.61 19.96 -3.88
C LEU A 329 1.37 19.06 -3.73
N LEU A 330 0.87 18.90 -2.49
CA LEU A 330 -0.32 18.10 -2.22
C LEU A 330 -1.57 18.70 -2.88
N ALA A 331 -1.70 20.03 -2.87
CA ALA A 331 -2.78 20.75 -3.54
C ALA A 331 -2.73 20.57 -5.06
N LEU A 332 -1.55 20.70 -5.67
CA LEU A 332 -1.33 20.46 -7.11
C LEU A 332 -1.79 19.05 -7.52
N LEU A 333 -1.37 18.03 -6.77
CA LEU A 333 -1.75 16.64 -7.05
C LEU A 333 -3.25 16.42 -6.89
N LYS A 334 -3.85 16.97 -5.84
CA LYS A 334 -5.29 16.88 -5.58
C LYS A 334 -6.11 17.51 -6.70
N GLU A 335 -5.70 18.65 -7.22
CA GLU A 335 -6.35 19.31 -8.36
C GLU A 335 -6.25 18.45 -9.62
N HIS A 336 -5.06 17.97 -9.94
CA HIS A 336 -4.79 17.31 -11.21
C HIS A 336 -5.24 15.85 -11.31
N VAL A 337 -5.66 15.24 -10.21
CA VAL A 337 -6.42 13.98 -10.24
C VAL A 337 -7.77 14.15 -10.93
N TYR A 338 -8.37 15.34 -10.84
CA TYR A 338 -9.69 15.64 -11.43
C TYR A 338 -9.62 16.47 -12.70
N SER A 339 -8.54 17.23 -12.91
CA SER A 339 -8.44 18.16 -14.05
C SER A 339 -8.32 17.47 -15.42
N ARG A 340 -7.92 16.19 -15.45
CA ARG A 340 -7.64 15.41 -16.67
C ARG A 340 -6.59 16.05 -17.61
N PHE A 341 -5.70 16.86 -17.05
CA PHE A 341 -4.69 17.59 -17.83
C PHE A 341 -3.40 16.78 -18.02
N PHE A 342 -3.02 15.97 -17.04
CA PHE A 342 -1.77 15.19 -17.04
C PHE A 342 -2.03 13.70 -17.13
N GLY A 343 -1.15 12.99 -17.84
CA GLY A 343 -1.27 11.55 -18.14
C GLY A 343 -1.28 10.63 -16.92
N ASN A 344 -0.61 11.04 -15.83
CA ASN A 344 -0.40 10.23 -14.63
C ASN A 344 -1.71 9.61 -14.11
N PHE A 345 -2.79 10.39 -14.06
CA PHE A 345 -4.06 10.03 -13.43
C PHE A 345 -5.21 9.76 -14.41
N LEU A 346 -4.95 9.67 -15.73
CA LEU A 346 -6.01 9.54 -16.75
C LEU A 346 -6.62 8.13 -16.87
N ARG A 347 -5.89 7.11 -16.43
CA ARG A 347 -6.21 5.69 -16.71
C ARG A 347 -6.22 4.85 -15.44
N ASP A 348 -6.79 3.65 -15.52
CA ASP A 348 -6.97 2.80 -14.34
C ASP A 348 -5.80 1.83 -14.08
N SER A 349 -4.91 1.65 -15.06
CA SER A 349 -3.77 0.73 -14.94
C SER A 349 -2.55 1.20 -15.72
N ASP A 350 -1.40 0.62 -15.40
CA ASP A 350 -0.15 0.81 -16.15
C ASP A 350 -0.30 0.40 -17.61
N ALA A 351 -0.95 -0.74 -17.89
CA ALA A 351 -1.24 -1.21 -19.23
C ALA A 351 -2.04 -0.21 -20.07
N GLU A 352 -3.03 0.45 -19.46
CA GLU A 352 -3.84 1.49 -20.13
C GLU A 352 -3.06 2.80 -20.37
N ARG A 353 -2.02 3.08 -19.59
CA ARG A 353 -1.13 4.25 -19.77
C ARG A 353 -0.01 3.99 -20.77
N CYS A 354 0.33 2.72 -21.02
CA CYS A 354 1.43 2.35 -21.90
C CYS A 354 1.20 2.90 -23.32
N GLY A 355 2.12 3.75 -23.77
CA GLY A 355 2.05 4.41 -25.08
C GLY A 355 1.19 5.68 -25.14
N ASP A 356 0.68 6.17 -24.01
CA ASP A 356 0.06 7.49 -23.90
C ASP A 356 1.16 8.58 -23.88
N ASP A 357 1.06 9.58 -24.76
CA ASP A 357 2.05 10.67 -24.89
C ASP A 357 1.73 11.89 -24.01
N ALA A 358 0.70 11.79 -23.16
CA ALA A 358 0.29 12.85 -22.27
C ALA A 358 1.43 13.35 -21.36
N VAL A 359 1.42 14.66 -21.12
CA VAL A 359 2.41 15.32 -20.27
C VAL A 359 2.27 14.85 -18.83
N SER A 360 3.39 14.69 -18.13
CA SER A 360 3.37 14.38 -16.70
C SER A 360 3.24 15.62 -15.82
N VAL A 361 2.48 15.51 -14.73
CA VAL A 361 2.37 16.54 -13.68
C VAL A 361 3.72 16.87 -13.05
N TRP A 362 4.64 15.91 -13.00
CA TRP A 362 5.95 16.11 -12.39
C TRP A 362 6.82 17.09 -13.20
N ARG A 363 6.56 17.28 -14.51
CA ARG A 363 7.22 18.36 -15.28
C ARG A 363 6.91 19.75 -14.74
N VAL A 364 5.70 19.97 -14.20
CA VAL A 364 5.35 21.23 -13.54
C VAL A 364 6.21 21.41 -12.29
N VAL A 365 6.34 20.35 -11.50
CA VAL A 365 7.15 20.34 -10.27
C VAL A 365 8.63 20.58 -10.57
N GLU A 366 9.15 19.94 -11.61
CA GLU A 366 10.54 20.10 -12.07
C GLU A 366 10.83 21.50 -12.64
N SER A 367 9.84 22.14 -13.25
CA SER A 367 10.00 23.48 -13.83
C SER A 367 10.10 24.59 -12.78
N ASP A 368 9.55 24.36 -11.58
CA ASP A 368 9.61 25.29 -10.44
C ASP A 368 9.71 24.54 -9.11
N PRO A 369 10.86 23.92 -8.80
CA PRO A 369 11.00 23.14 -7.57
C PRO A 369 10.83 24.00 -6.30
N GLY A 370 11.28 25.26 -6.36
CA GLY A 370 11.24 26.20 -5.24
C GLY A 370 9.81 26.48 -4.73
N ARG A 371 8.82 26.48 -5.62
CA ARG A 371 7.40 26.60 -5.24
C ARG A 371 6.91 25.48 -4.33
N PHE A 372 7.50 24.29 -4.44
CA PHE A 372 7.08 23.10 -3.73
C PHE A 372 7.97 22.77 -2.53
N SER A 373 9.19 23.33 -2.47
CA SER A 373 10.16 23.06 -1.41
C SER A 373 9.82 23.73 -0.07
N SER A 374 10.07 23.01 1.01
CA SER A 374 9.90 23.44 2.40
C SER A 374 11.19 24.08 2.92
N PRO A 375 11.17 25.34 3.42
CA PRO A 375 12.36 26.02 3.92
C PRO A 375 12.87 25.46 5.25
N VAL A 376 12.07 24.64 5.93
CA VAL A 376 12.40 24.01 7.22
C VAL A 376 12.83 22.55 7.06
N TYR A 377 12.93 22.04 5.82
CA TYR A 377 13.32 20.66 5.57
C TYR A 377 14.75 20.40 6.06
N ASP A 378 14.91 19.32 6.83
CA ASP A 378 16.18 18.84 7.32
C ASP A 378 16.42 17.42 6.80
N SER A 379 17.37 17.28 5.88
CA SER A 379 17.77 15.97 5.32
C SER A 379 18.40 15.04 6.36
N SER A 380 18.82 15.56 7.51
CA SER A 380 19.36 14.79 8.64
C SER A 380 18.28 14.37 9.65
N ALA A 381 17.02 14.74 9.42
CA ALA A 381 15.90 14.33 10.26
C ALA A 381 15.82 12.80 10.39
N SER A 382 15.26 12.34 11.52
CA SER A 382 15.15 10.91 11.86
C SER A 382 14.69 10.05 10.68
N ARG A 383 15.39 8.92 10.47
CA ARG A 383 15.04 7.90 9.47
C ARG A 383 13.57 7.49 9.59
N ARG A 384 13.08 7.37 10.82
CA ARG A 384 11.69 7.04 11.11
C ARG A 384 10.91 8.29 11.47
N LEU A 385 9.76 8.47 10.85
CA LEU A 385 8.83 9.55 11.18
C LEU A 385 8.17 9.31 12.56
N PRO A 386 8.14 10.31 13.46
CA PRO A 386 7.38 10.20 14.69
C PRO A 386 5.88 10.30 14.37
N VAL A 387 5.17 9.19 14.47
CA VAL A 387 3.71 9.16 14.36
C VAL A 387 3.15 9.00 15.76
N LEU A 388 2.52 10.06 16.26
CA LEU A 388 1.83 10.02 17.54
C LEU A 388 0.74 8.94 17.46
N SER A 389 0.73 8.05 18.46
CA SER A 389 -0.41 7.17 18.69
C SER A 389 -1.67 8.00 18.87
N LYS A 390 -2.83 7.45 18.49
CA LYS A 390 -4.13 8.09 18.70
C LYS A 390 -4.17 8.65 20.13
N PRO A 391 -4.49 9.95 20.32
CA PRO A 391 -4.98 10.39 21.61
C PRO A 391 -6.17 9.51 21.99
N SER A 392 -6.39 9.22 23.27
CA SER A 392 -7.64 8.55 23.64
C SER A 392 -8.84 9.38 23.14
N ALA A 393 -9.97 8.73 22.91
CA ALA A 393 -11.19 9.43 22.48
C ALA A 393 -11.52 10.61 23.40
N ASP A 394 -11.16 10.51 24.68
CA ASP A 394 -11.33 11.56 25.68
C ASP A 394 -10.49 12.81 25.38
N VAL A 395 -9.21 12.63 25.00
CA VAL A 395 -8.30 13.74 24.68
C VAL A 395 -8.73 14.44 23.39
N GLU A 396 -9.21 13.69 22.39
CA GLU A 396 -9.70 14.24 21.14
C GLU A 396 -10.97 15.08 21.35
N LEU A 397 -11.88 14.59 22.20
CA LEU A 397 -13.08 15.32 22.61
C LEU A 397 -12.73 16.57 23.43
N GLU A 398 -11.70 16.50 24.27
CA GLU A 398 -11.25 17.62 25.08
C GLU A 398 -10.62 18.74 24.24
N LEU A 399 -9.78 18.37 23.26
CA LEU A 399 -9.18 19.30 22.31
C LEU A 399 -10.23 19.95 21.40
N LEU A 400 -11.23 19.18 20.95
CA LEU A 400 -12.34 19.72 20.17
C LEU A 400 -13.16 20.70 21.01
N ARG A 401 -13.52 20.34 22.25
CA ARG A 401 -14.21 21.23 23.20
C ARG A 401 -13.40 22.48 23.51
N ALA A 402 -12.07 22.37 23.65
CA ALA A 402 -11.19 23.50 23.88
C ALA A 402 -11.18 24.47 22.69
N ARG A 403 -11.17 23.95 21.46
CA ARG A 403 -11.28 24.75 20.23
C ARG A 403 -12.63 25.44 20.10
N ILE A 404 -13.73 24.75 20.42
CA ILE A 404 -15.08 25.33 20.42
C ILE A 404 -15.15 26.48 21.44
N ARG A 405 -14.70 26.27 22.68
CA ARG A 405 -14.67 27.32 23.73
C ARG A 405 -13.79 28.53 23.38
N ALA A 406 -12.74 28.32 22.57
CA ALA A 406 -11.86 29.40 22.12
C ALA A 406 -12.47 30.23 20.98
N LEU A 407 -13.48 29.70 20.28
CA LEU A 407 -14.23 30.40 19.24
C LEU A 407 -15.49 31.09 19.79
N GLU A 408 -16.00 30.66 20.93
CA GLU A 408 -17.11 31.28 21.66
C GLU A 408 -16.69 32.50 22.52
N LYS A 409 -15.38 32.75 22.63
CA LYS A 409 -14.79 33.93 23.27
C LYS A 409 -14.22 34.86 22.22
#